data_AF-A0A0F9BZE0-F1
#
_entry.id   AF-A0A0F9BZE0-F1
#
_cell.length_a   1.000
_cell.length_b   1.000
_cell.length_c   1.000
_cell.angle_alpha   90.00
_cell.angle_beta   90.00
_cell.angle_gamma   90.00
#
_symmetry.space_group_name_H-M   'P 1'
#
loop_
_entity.id
_entity.type
_entity.pdbx_description
1 polymer ?
#
loop_
_entity_poly.entity_id
_entity_poly.type
_entity_poly.pdbx_seq_one_letter_code
_entity_poly.pdbx_strand_id
1 'polypeptide(L)'
;MSKLTFIIGGARSGKSTFAMKLASNYEHVCYVATADSAQASQINDDEMVKRIQNHQKNRPANWETIEAPLNLDYLMKLVTV
;
A
#
# COMPACT_ATOMS: atom_id res chain seq x y z
N MET A 1 12.24 -13.22 16.10
CA MET A 1 12.79 -12.11 15.30
C MET A 1 11.80 -11.78 14.19
N SER A 2 11.49 -10.50 13.98
CA SER A 2 10.70 -10.06 12.82
C SER A 2 11.56 -10.07 11.57
N LYS A 3 10.97 -10.36 10.40
CA LYS A 3 11.64 -10.39 9.10
C LYS A 3 11.20 -9.19 8.27
N LEU A 4 12.15 -8.33 7.89
CA LEU A 4 11.90 -7.23 6.95
C LEU A 4 12.29 -7.67 5.54
N THR A 5 11.39 -7.50 4.58
CA THR A 5 11.67 -7.78 3.17
C THR A 5 11.52 -6.50 2.37
N PHE A 6 12.59 -6.07 1.69
CA PHE A 6 12.57 -4.89 0.84
C PHE A 6 12.40 -5.30 -0.63
N ILE A 7 11.32 -4.85 -1.26
CA ILE A 7 10.96 -5.21 -2.64
C ILE A 7 11.11 -3.96 -3.52
N ILE A 8 12.01 -4.03 -4.51
CA ILE A 8 12.31 -2.92 -5.43
C ILE A 8 12.07 -3.32 -6.88
N GLY A 9 11.97 -2.32 -7.76
CA GLY A 9 11.82 -2.51 -9.20
C GLY A 9 11.29 -1.25 -9.89
N GLY A 10 11.40 -1.19 -11.22
CA GLY A 10 10.92 -0.09 -12.04
C GLY A 10 9.41 0.15 -11.96
N ALA A 11 8.93 1.27 -12.50
CA ALA A 11 7.49 1.52 -12.62
C ALA A 11 6.80 0.37 -13.36
N ARG A 12 5.65 -0.08 -12.85
CA ARG A 12 4.85 -1.18 -13.44
C ARG A 12 5.56 -2.55 -13.53
N SER A 13 6.64 -2.78 -12.78
CA SER A 13 7.36 -4.08 -12.75
C SER A 13 6.67 -5.21 -11.97
N GLY A 14 5.44 -4.99 -11.48
CA GLY A 14 4.70 -6.00 -10.71
C GLY A 14 5.07 -6.12 -9.21
N LYS A 15 5.90 -5.22 -8.68
CA LYS A 15 6.35 -5.25 -7.27
C LYS A 15 5.20 -5.32 -6.24
N SER A 16 4.16 -4.51 -6.41
CA SER A 16 3.00 -4.53 -5.49
C SER A 16 2.25 -5.86 -5.57
N THR A 17 2.07 -6.43 -6.77
CA THR A 17 1.44 -7.75 -6.95
C THR A 17 2.24 -8.85 -6.29
N PHE A 18 3.57 -8.83 -6.43
CA PHE A 18 4.45 -9.78 -5.77
C PHE A 18 4.38 -9.64 -4.24
N ALA A 19 4.42 -8.41 -3.71
CA ALA A 19 4.29 -8.15 -2.28
C ALA A 19 2.96 -8.66 -1.72
N MET A 20 1.85 -8.43 -2.43
CA MET A 20 0.53 -8.92 -2.01
C MET A 20 0.45 -10.45 -2.03
N LYS A 21 1.04 -11.12 -3.03
CA LYS A 21 1.12 -12.59 -3.09
C LYS A 21 1.98 -13.17 -1.96
N LEU A 22 3.03 -12.46 -1.54
CA LEU A 22 3.83 -12.88 -0.39
C LEU A 22 3.01 -12.72 0.91
N ALA A 23 2.33 -11.59 1.07
CA ALA A 23 1.53 -11.26 2.24
C ALA A 23 0.25 -12.11 2.37
N SER A 24 -0.30 -12.66 1.28
CA SER A 24 -1.50 -13.52 1.33
C SER A 24 -1.30 -14.85 2.05
N ASN A 25 -0.07 -15.20 2.42
CA ASN A 25 0.22 -16.39 3.23
C ASN A 25 0.06 -16.13 4.75
N TYR A 26 -0.25 -14.90 5.15
CA TYR A 26 -0.47 -14.52 6.54
C TYR A 26 -1.96 -14.33 6.81
N GLU A 27 -2.41 -14.75 7.99
CA GLU A 27 -3.82 -14.64 8.42
C GLU A 27 -4.23 -13.19 8.66
N HIS A 28 -3.35 -12.40 9.29
CA HIS A 28 -3.57 -10.98 9.56
C HIS A 28 -2.61 -10.13 8.72
N VAL A 29 -3.19 -9.27 7.88
CA VAL A 29 -2.44 -8.37 7.00
C VAL A 29 -3.02 -6.96 7.11
N CYS A 30 -2.13 -6.01 7.41
CA CYS A 30 -2.41 -4.58 7.33
C CYS A 30 -1.71 -4.01 6.08
N TYR A 31 -2.50 -3.49 5.14
CA TYR A 31 -2.03 -2.78 3.98
C TYR A 31 -1.90 -1.29 4.28
N VAL A 32 -0.67 -0.77 4.29
CA VAL A 32 -0.44 0.67 4.48
C VAL A 32 -0.18 1.32 3.12
N ALA A 33 -1.10 2.20 2.72
CA ALA A 33 -1.04 2.94 1.47
C ALA A 33 -0.48 4.35 1.72
N THR A 34 0.60 4.71 1.05
CA THR A 34 1.27 6.01 1.21
C THR A 34 1.01 6.99 0.06
N ALA A 35 0.27 6.58 -0.96
CA ALA A 35 -0.06 7.43 -2.09
C ALA A 35 -1.41 8.12 -1.86
N ASP A 36 -1.45 9.44 -1.97
CA ASP A 36 -2.66 10.24 -1.78
C ASP A 36 -3.31 10.60 -3.13
N SER A 37 -4.56 10.17 -3.34
CA SER A 37 -5.33 10.54 -4.52
C SER A 37 -5.73 12.01 -4.55
N ALA A 38 -5.98 12.63 -3.38
CA ALA A 38 -6.34 14.04 -3.31
C ALA A 38 -5.16 14.92 -3.74
N GLN A 39 -3.94 14.58 -3.31
CA GLN A 39 -2.72 15.24 -3.78
C GLN A 39 -2.54 15.07 -5.29
N ALA A 40 -2.72 13.86 -5.83
CA ALA A 40 -2.61 13.60 -7.26
C ALA A 40 -3.63 14.42 -8.09
N SER A 41 -4.87 14.54 -7.60
CA SER A 41 -5.90 15.38 -8.23
C SER A 41 -5.54 16.87 -8.17
N GLN A 42 -4.98 17.38 -7.07
CA GLN A 42 -4.60 18.80 -6.94
C GLN A 42 -3.55 19.24 -7.97
N ILE A 43 -2.68 18.32 -8.40
CA ILE A 43 -1.65 18.57 -9.42
C ILE A 43 -2.06 18.12 -10.82
N ASN A 44 -3.33 17.75 -11.03
CA ASN A 44 -3.87 17.25 -12.30
C ASN A 44 -3.16 16.00 -12.85
N ASP A 45 -2.71 15.08 -11.97
CA ASP A 45 -2.15 13.79 -12.36
C ASP A 45 -3.23 12.70 -12.43
N ASP A 46 -4.03 12.74 -13.49
CA ASP A 46 -5.12 11.79 -13.73
C ASP A 46 -4.63 10.34 -13.88
N GLU A 47 -3.39 10.15 -14.35
CA GLU A 47 -2.80 8.81 -14.46
C GLU A 47 -2.57 8.22 -13.07
N MET A 48 -2.00 9.00 -12.16
CA MET A 48 -1.79 8.59 -10.78
C MET A 48 -3.10 8.36 -10.04
N VAL A 49 -4.12 9.19 -10.25
CA VAL A 49 -5.46 8.99 -9.68
C VAL A 49 -6.05 7.64 -10.12
N LYS A 50 -6.06 7.35 -11.43
CA LYS A 50 -6.54 6.05 -11.96
C LYS A 50 -5.75 4.88 -11.40
N ARG A 51 -4.43 5.06 -11.24
CA ARG A 51 -3.57 4.02 -10.67
C ARG A 51 -3.91 3.73 -9.21
N ILE A 52 -4.15 4.77 -8.40
CA ILE A 52 -4.56 4.60 -7.00
C ILE A 52 -5.90 3.88 -6.93
N GLN A 53 -6.88 4.28 -7.75
CA GLN A 53 -8.19 3.62 -7.81
C GLN A 53 -8.09 2.13 -8.20
N ASN A 54 -7.23 1.81 -9.18
CA ASN A 54 -6.99 0.42 -9.56
C ASN A 54 -6.33 -0.37 -8.43
N HIS A 55 -5.38 0.23 -7.70
CA HIS A 55 -4.80 -0.42 -6.52
C HIS A 55 -5.85 -0.65 -5.43
N GLN A 56 -6.69 0.35 -5.12
CA GLN A 56 -7.79 0.21 -4.16
C GLN A 56 -8.71 -0.96 -4.49
N LYS A 57 -9.12 -1.09 -5.76
CA LYS A 57 -9.97 -2.20 -6.23
C LYS A 57 -9.33 -3.58 -6.11
N ASN A 58 -8.00 -3.64 -6.18
CA ASN A 58 -7.25 -4.91 -6.13
C ASN A 58 -6.86 -5.33 -4.71
N ARG A 59 -7.17 -4.53 -3.68
CA ARG A 59 -6.88 -4.88 -2.28
C ARG A 59 -7.85 -5.98 -1.81
N PRO A 60 -7.35 -7.05 -1.19
CA PRO A 60 -8.22 -8.05 -0.57
C PRO A 60 -9.11 -7.42 0.50
N ALA A 61 -10.42 -7.66 0.44
CA ALA A 61 -11.38 -7.06 1.36
C ALA A 61 -11.23 -7.54 2.82
N ASN A 62 -10.56 -8.68 3.02
CA ASN A 62 -10.26 -9.24 4.34
C ASN A 62 -9.00 -8.62 4.98
N TRP A 63 -8.30 -7.72 4.30
CA TRP A 63 -7.15 -7.03 4.85
C TRP A 63 -7.57 -5.70 5.46
N GLU A 64 -7.01 -5.37 6.61
CA GLU A 64 -7.08 -4.02 7.12
C GLU A 64 -6.30 -3.11 6.17
N THR A 65 -6.86 -1.96 5.83
CA THR A 65 -6.19 -0.99 4.97
C THR A 65 -6.15 0.35 5.66
N ILE A 66 -4.96 0.94 5.75
CA ILE A 66 -4.77 2.27 6.31
C ILE A 66 -4.15 3.19 5.24
N GLU A 67 -4.83 4.29 4.94
CA GLU A 67 -4.31 5.35 4.10
C GLU A 67 -3.48 6.31 4.97
N ALA A 68 -2.16 6.31 4.78
CA ALA A 68 -1.20 7.06 5.57
C ALA A 68 -0.12 7.68 4.66
N PRO A 69 -0.47 8.75 3.91
CA PRO A 69 0.49 9.39 3.01
C PRO A 69 1.66 10.06 3.72
N LEU A 70 1.49 10.42 4.99
CA LEU A 70 2.51 11.03 5.86
C LEU A 70 2.44 10.41 7.27
N ASN A 71 3.44 10.69 8.11
CA ASN A 71 3.51 10.29 9.53
C ASN A 71 3.43 8.77 9.77
N LEU A 72 4.12 7.98 8.94
CA LEU A 72 4.16 6.53 9.05
C LEU A 72 4.73 6.05 10.40
N ASP A 73 5.64 6.81 10.99
CA ASP A 73 6.23 6.54 12.31
C ASP A 73 5.19 6.58 13.43
N TYR A 74 4.20 7.47 13.34
CA TYR A 74 3.09 7.52 14.28
C TYR A 74 2.16 6.31 14.10
N LEU A 75 1.82 5.98 12.84
CA LEU A 75 1.01 4.82 12.51
C LEU A 75 1.60 3.52 13.06
N MET A 76 2.91 3.32 12.87
CA MET A 76 3.60 2.10 13.33
C MET A 76 3.57 1.92 14.85
N LYS A 77 3.32 2.98 15.64
CA LYS A 77 3.14 2.88 17.10
C LYS A 77 1.73 2.45 17.49
N LEU A 78 0.74 2.66 16.61
CA LEU A 78 -0.66 2.31 16.84
C LEU A 78 -0.99 0.90 16.35
N VAL A 79 -0.37 0.47 15.24
CA VAL A 79 -0.51 -0.88 14.71
C VAL A 79 0.39 -1.81 15.53
N THR A 80 -0.17 -2.36 16.62
CA THR A 80 0.52 -3.36 17.44
C THR A 80 0.18 -4.74 16.90
N VAL A 81 1.19 -5.46 16.41
CA VAL A 81 1.11 -6.89 16.06
C VAL A 81 1.46 -7.73 17.29
#